data_AF-K1XFP1-F1
#
_entry.id   AF-K1XFP1-F1
#
_cell.length_a   1.000
_cell.length_b   1.000
_cell.length_c   1.000
_cell.angle_alpha   90.00
_cell.angle_beta   90.00
_cell.angle_gamma   90.00
#
_symmetry.space_group_name_H-M   'P 1'
#
loop_
_entity.id
_entity.type
_entity.pdbx_description
1 polymer ?
#
loop_
_entity_poly.entity_id
_entity_poly.type
_entity_poly.pdbx_seq_one_letter_code
_entity_poly.pdbx_strand_id
1 'polypeptide(L)'
;MKFIKKRKCLHCRTLFRPDRYNHHHQSYCSKRECQKARKKKNRIDWKSMEENSDYFKGQWNIDRVKEWRARNPGYSKRKKKELPLQTAAFPERVEDKADTKNALQNFDSTQLFLLVGLISHITGDALQTVVLKRANYFILKGQTLLNPDLKMKGVLSNGEKNHFVGTKAENPHPI
;
A
#
# COMPACT_ATOMS: atom_id res chain seq x y z
N MET A 1 6.70 36.37 -21.64
CA MET A 1 6.28 35.34 -20.64
C MET A 1 5.99 36.03 -19.31
N LYS A 2 4.80 35.84 -18.70
CA LYS A 2 4.47 36.45 -17.39
C LYS A 2 5.24 35.73 -16.27
N PHE A 3 6.03 36.47 -15.50
CA PHE A 3 6.78 35.90 -14.37
C PHE A 3 5.83 35.64 -13.19
N ILE A 4 5.75 34.39 -12.75
CA ILE A 4 4.99 34.00 -11.56
C ILE A 4 5.79 34.42 -10.33
N LYS A 5 5.24 35.36 -9.54
CA LYS A 5 5.83 35.80 -8.28
C LYS A 5 5.83 34.65 -7.26
N LYS A 6 6.94 34.50 -6.52
CA LYS A 6 7.02 33.56 -5.39
C LYS A 6 6.04 34.00 -4.28
N ARG A 7 5.45 33.05 -3.57
CA ARG A 7 4.52 33.29 -2.45
C ARG A 7 5.00 32.56 -1.20
N LYS A 8 4.60 33.05 -0.01
CA LYS A 8 4.84 32.35 1.26
C LYS A 8 3.76 31.28 1.48
N CYS A 9 4.16 30.07 1.82
CA CYS A 9 3.24 28.99 2.16
C CYS A 9 2.53 29.26 3.50
N LEU A 10 1.21 29.12 3.57
CA LEU A 10 0.45 29.34 4.81
C LEU A 10 0.75 28.33 5.92
N HIS A 11 1.30 27.15 5.59
CA HIS A 11 1.66 26.14 6.60
C HIS A 11 3.10 26.28 7.09
N CYS A 12 4.09 26.06 6.21
CA CYS A 12 5.51 26.02 6.59
C CYS A 12 6.22 27.37 6.44
N ARG A 13 5.52 28.43 6.01
CA ARG A 13 6.03 29.80 5.83
C ARG A 13 7.19 29.97 4.83
N THR A 14 7.66 28.88 4.20
CA THR A 14 8.70 28.94 3.16
C THR A 14 8.19 29.59 1.87
N LEU A 15 9.06 30.36 1.21
CA LEU A 15 8.79 30.86 -0.14
C LEU A 15 8.76 29.71 -1.15
N PHE A 16 7.75 29.68 -2.01
CA PHE A 16 7.62 28.72 -3.09
C PHE A 16 7.19 29.40 -4.39
N ARG A 17 7.43 28.76 -5.53
CA ARG A 17 6.91 29.17 -6.83
C ARG A 17 5.57 28.45 -7.07
N PRO A 18 4.44 29.17 -7.14
CA PRO A 18 3.16 28.57 -7.49
C PRO A 18 3.15 27.95 -8.88
N ASP A 19 2.29 26.96 -9.08
CA ASP A 19 2.00 26.37 -10.39
C ASP A 19 1.44 27.43 -11.35
N ARG A 20 1.84 27.39 -12.63
CA ARG A 20 1.42 28.36 -13.64
C ARG A 20 -0.09 28.44 -13.81
N TYR A 21 -0.77 27.30 -13.82
CA TYR A 21 -2.21 27.22 -14.05
C TYR A 21 -3.01 27.64 -12.82
N ASN A 22 -2.40 27.53 -11.63
CA ASN A 22 -3.10 27.75 -10.37
C ASN A 22 -2.47 28.83 -9.48
N HIS A 23 -1.64 29.72 -10.05
CA HIS A 23 -0.86 30.66 -9.25
C HIS A 23 -1.71 31.65 -8.45
N HIS A 24 -2.90 31.97 -8.96
CA HIS A 24 -3.87 32.84 -8.29
C HIS A 24 -4.43 32.20 -7.00
N HIS A 25 -4.80 30.93 -7.02
CA HIS A 25 -5.43 30.25 -5.87
C HIS A 25 -4.46 29.45 -5.00
N GLN A 26 -3.24 29.15 -5.48
CA GLN A 26 -2.30 28.34 -4.72
C GLN A 26 -1.65 29.11 -3.56
N SER A 27 -2.12 28.83 -2.34
CA SER A 27 -1.61 29.42 -1.09
C SER A 27 -0.67 28.49 -0.29
N TYR A 28 -0.55 27.22 -0.71
CA TYR A 28 0.29 26.20 -0.06
C TYR A 28 1.32 25.63 -1.05
N CYS A 29 2.54 25.38 -0.58
CA CYS A 29 3.57 24.73 -1.38
C CYS A 29 3.26 23.24 -1.60
N SER A 30 3.93 22.61 -2.58
CA SER A 30 3.68 21.21 -2.98
C SER A 30 4.17 20.15 -1.99
N LYS A 31 4.80 20.54 -0.87
CA LYS A 31 5.25 19.61 0.18
C LYS A 31 4.05 18.83 0.74
N ARG A 32 4.20 17.51 0.91
CA ARG A 32 3.13 16.60 1.36
C ARG A 32 2.45 17.07 2.64
N GLU A 33 3.21 17.49 3.63
CA GLU A 33 2.67 17.96 4.91
C GLU A 33 1.83 19.25 4.76
N CYS A 34 2.29 20.20 3.93
CA CYS A 34 1.55 21.42 3.64
C CYS A 34 0.26 21.13 2.86
N GLN A 35 0.28 20.15 1.96
CA GLN A 35 -0.90 19.70 1.20
C GLN A 35 -1.92 19.01 2.11
N LYS A 36 -1.47 18.17 3.06
CA LYS A 36 -2.35 17.58 4.08
C LYS A 36 -3.01 18.67 4.92
N ALA A 37 -2.24 19.65 5.39
CA ALA A 37 -2.77 20.75 6.18
C ALA A 37 -3.78 21.61 5.42
N ARG A 38 -3.50 21.93 4.14
CA ARG A 38 -4.46 22.60 3.25
C ARG A 38 -5.77 21.83 3.19
N LYS A 39 -5.73 20.53 2.89
CA LYS A 39 -6.93 19.68 2.79
C LYS A 39 -7.68 19.63 4.12
N LYS A 40 -6.97 19.57 5.26
CA LYS A 40 -7.56 19.60 6.60
C LYS A 40 -8.28 20.93 6.84
N LYS A 41 -7.62 22.07 6.59
CA LYS A 41 -8.21 23.40 6.74
C LYS A 41 -9.46 23.55 5.87
N ASN A 42 -9.35 23.28 4.57
CA ASN A 42 -10.48 23.39 3.65
C ASN A 42 -11.65 22.50 4.09
N ARG A 43 -11.38 21.29 4.60
CA ARG A 43 -12.43 20.41 5.12
C ARG A 43 -13.09 20.96 6.37
N ILE A 44 -12.34 21.58 7.27
CA ILE A 44 -12.90 22.22 8.47
C ILE A 44 -13.76 23.42 8.05
N ASP A 45 -13.19 24.33 7.25
CA ASP A 45 -13.88 25.53 6.78
C ASP A 45 -15.17 25.18 6.01
N TRP A 46 -15.12 24.15 5.16
CA TRP A 46 -16.29 23.68 4.41
C TRP A 46 -17.35 23.04 5.31
N LYS A 47 -16.95 22.30 6.35
CA LYS A 47 -17.89 21.69 7.32
C LYS A 47 -18.47 22.69 8.31
N SER A 48 -17.81 23.82 8.55
CA SER A 48 -18.31 24.89 9.41
C SER A 48 -19.36 25.77 8.73
N MET A 49 -19.55 25.63 7.42
CA MET A 49 -20.66 26.29 6.71
C MET A 49 -21.96 25.59 7.09
N GLU A 50 -22.96 26.36 7.53
CA GLU A 50 -24.26 25.84 7.96
C GLU A 50 -24.93 25.01 6.84
N GLU A 51 -24.85 25.48 5.59
CA GLU A 51 -25.36 24.79 4.40
C GLU A 51 -24.79 23.36 4.22
N ASN A 52 -23.60 23.09 4.76
CA ASN A 52 -22.89 21.82 4.59
C ASN A 52 -22.85 20.97 5.87
N SER A 53 -23.41 21.45 6.98
CA SER A 53 -23.37 20.77 8.29
C SER A 53 -23.95 19.36 8.20
N ASP A 54 -25.04 19.21 7.45
CA ASP A 54 -25.76 17.96 7.24
C ASP A 54 -25.50 17.30 5.89
N TYR A 55 -24.52 17.78 5.12
CA TYR A 55 -24.20 17.25 3.78
C TYR A 55 -23.92 15.75 3.78
N PHE A 56 -23.38 15.17 4.86
CA PHE A 56 -23.13 13.73 4.96
C PHE A 56 -24.21 12.95 5.72
N LYS A 57 -25.16 13.64 6.35
CA LYS A 57 -26.20 13.04 7.20
C LYS A 57 -27.58 13.01 6.55
N GLY A 58 -27.79 13.80 5.50
CA GLY A 58 -29.10 13.92 4.86
C GLY A 58 -29.61 12.63 4.24
N GLN A 59 -30.87 12.29 4.54
CA GLN A 59 -31.62 11.17 3.96
C GLN A 59 -31.63 11.21 2.42
N TRP A 60 -31.66 12.41 1.84
CA TRP A 60 -31.54 12.63 0.40
C TRP A 60 -30.30 11.98 -0.23
N ASN A 61 -29.14 12.00 0.44
CA ASN A 61 -27.94 11.35 -0.10
C ASN A 61 -28.08 9.82 -0.13
N ILE A 62 -28.74 9.25 0.88
CA ILE A 62 -29.00 7.82 0.95
C ILE A 62 -29.93 7.42 -0.19
N ASP A 63 -31.03 8.14 -0.36
CA ASP A 63 -32.05 7.82 -1.35
C ASP A 63 -31.52 8.00 -2.77
N ARG A 64 -30.80 9.10 -3.04
CA ARG A 64 -30.10 9.30 -4.31
C ARG A 64 -29.14 8.17 -4.66
N VAL A 65 -28.37 7.68 -3.67
CA VAL A 65 -27.44 6.56 -3.90
C VAL A 65 -28.20 5.25 -4.13
N LYS A 66 -29.32 5.01 -3.42
CA LYS A 66 -30.19 3.85 -3.64
C LYS A 66 -30.78 3.87 -5.04
N GLU A 67 -31.39 4.98 -5.47
CA GLU A 67 -31.93 5.15 -6.81
C GLU A 67 -30.87 4.97 -7.89
N TRP A 68 -29.69 5.58 -7.68
CA TRP A 68 -28.59 5.46 -8.63
C TRP A 68 -28.12 4.01 -8.75
N ARG A 69 -28.04 3.25 -7.65
CA ARG A 69 -27.69 1.82 -7.68
C ARG A 69 -28.77 0.97 -8.35
N ALA A 70 -30.05 1.28 -8.11
CA ALA A 70 -31.17 0.60 -8.77
C ALA A 70 -31.13 0.80 -10.30
N ARG A 71 -30.78 2.01 -10.75
CA ARG A 71 -30.63 2.34 -12.17
C ARG A 71 -29.34 1.79 -12.80
N ASN A 72 -28.30 1.53 -12.00
CA ASN A 72 -26.99 1.06 -12.45
C ASN A 72 -26.64 -0.31 -11.84
N PRO A 73 -27.45 -1.36 -12.08
CA PRO A 73 -27.18 -2.69 -11.55
C PRO A 73 -25.87 -3.20 -12.15
N GLY A 74 -24.90 -3.53 -11.30
CA GLY A 74 -23.61 -4.07 -11.72
C GLY A 74 -22.46 -3.05 -11.82
N TYR A 75 -22.68 -1.76 -11.57
CA TYR A 75 -21.56 -0.80 -11.49
C TYR A 75 -20.51 -1.18 -10.42
N SER A 76 -20.98 -1.71 -9.29
CA SER A 76 -20.09 -2.21 -8.22
C SER A 76 -19.42 -3.54 -8.55
N LYS A 77 -19.90 -4.27 -9.57
CA LYS A 77 -19.26 -5.50 -10.02
C LYS A 77 -18.02 -5.12 -10.81
N ARG A 78 -16.85 -5.30 -10.21
CA ARG A 78 -15.59 -5.25 -10.97
C ARG A 78 -15.67 -6.30 -12.07
N LYS A 79 -15.64 -5.87 -13.34
CA LYS A 79 -15.35 -6.79 -14.44
C LYS A 79 -14.03 -7.47 -14.11
N LYS A 80 -13.97 -8.81 -14.14
CA LYS A 80 -12.69 -9.51 -14.18
C LYS A 80 -11.94 -8.89 -15.36
N LYS A 81 -10.79 -8.26 -15.09
CA LYS A 81 -9.94 -7.79 -16.18
C LYS A 81 -9.57 -9.03 -16.96
N GLU A 82 -9.99 -9.11 -18.21
CA GLU A 82 -9.32 -10.01 -19.13
C GLU A 82 -7.85 -9.60 -19.09
N LEU A 83 -7.00 -10.56 -18.72
CA LEU A 83 -5.56 -10.38 -18.78
C LEU A 83 -5.23 -9.87 -20.18
N PRO A 84 -4.40 -8.82 -20.33
CA PRO A 84 -3.95 -8.40 -21.64
C PRO A 84 -3.42 -9.62 -22.41
N LEU A 85 -3.83 -9.77 -23.67
CA LEU A 85 -3.58 -10.91 -24.57
C LEU A 85 -2.10 -11.34 -24.68
N GLN A 86 -1.18 -10.57 -24.11
CA GLN A 86 0.25 -10.86 -24.04
C GLN A 86 0.64 -11.92 -23.00
N THR A 87 -0.31 -12.46 -22.23
CA THR A 87 -0.07 -13.65 -21.38
C THR A 87 -0.52 -14.96 -22.04
N ALA A 88 -0.90 -14.93 -23.33
CA ALA A 88 -1.26 -16.13 -24.10
C ALA A 88 -0.04 -16.96 -24.57
N ALA A 89 1.02 -17.00 -23.77
CA ALA A 89 2.20 -17.84 -24.04
C ALA A 89 2.32 -18.95 -22.99
N PHE A 90 1.23 -19.69 -22.77
CA PHE A 90 1.27 -21.06 -22.28
C PHE A 90 0.14 -21.82 -22.99
N PRO A 91 0.44 -22.71 -23.96
CA PRO A 91 -0.53 -23.71 -24.38
C PRO A 91 -0.67 -24.67 -23.18
N GLU A 92 -1.71 -25.43 -22.93
CA GLU A 92 -2.92 -25.80 -23.62
C GLU A 92 -3.62 -26.70 -22.59
N ARG A 93 -4.94 -26.75 -22.65
CA ARG A 93 -5.74 -27.59 -21.77
C ARG A 93 -5.59 -29.04 -22.25
N VAL A 94 -4.82 -29.85 -21.54
CA VAL A 94 -4.95 -31.31 -21.65
C VAL A 94 -5.97 -31.73 -20.59
N GLU A 95 -7.16 -32.12 -21.05
CA GLU A 95 -8.07 -32.90 -20.25
C GLU A 95 -7.54 -34.32 -20.15
N ASP A 96 -6.93 -34.67 -19.02
CA ASP A 96 -6.71 -36.06 -18.66
C ASP A 96 -7.26 -36.31 -17.25
N LYS A 97 -8.22 -37.24 -17.18
CA LYS A 97 -8.67 -37.86 -15.94
C LYS A 97 -7.51 -38.68 -15.38
N ALA A 98 -6.76 -38.11 -14.45
CA ALA A 98 -5.87 -38.86 -13.58
C ALA A 98 -5.93 -38.29 -12.16
N ASP A 99 -6.20 -39.19 -11.22
CA ASP A 99 -6.12 -38.99 -9.77
C ASP A 99 -4.91 -38.12 -9.39
N THR A 100 -5.17 -36.87 -9.01
CA THR A 100 -4.16 -36.00 -8.38
C THR A 100 -4.73 -35.36 -7.12
N LYS A 101 -5.19 -36.21 -6.21
CA LYS A 101 -5.54 -35.84 -4.83
C LYS A 101 -4.37 -35.29 -3.99
N ASN A 102 -3.15 -35.14 -4.53
CA ASN A 102 -1.95 -34.99 -3.68
C ASN A 102 -0.95 -33.86 -4.03
N ALA A 103 -1.22 -32.93 -4.94
CA ALA A 103 -0.19 -31.94 -5.33
C ALA A 103 -0.43 -30.47 -4.91
N LEU A 104 -1.60 -30.13 -4.36
CA LEU A 104 -1.97 -28.72 -4.12
C LEU A 104 -2.68 -28.45 -2.78
N GLN A 105 -2.69 -29.39 -1.84
CA GLN A 105 -3.46 -29.30 -0.59
C GLN A 105 -2.67 -29.50 0.70
N ASN A 106 -1.35 -29.35 0.71
CA ASN A 106 -0.57 -29.49 1.95
C ASN A 106 -0.12 -28.16 2.55
N PHE A 107 -0.98 -27.15 2.52
CA PHE A 107 -0.85 -26.01 3.43
C PHE A 107 -2.17 -25.82 4.16
N ASP A 108 -2.29 -26.49 5.31
CA ASP A 108 -3.39 -26.24 6.22
C ASP A 108 -3.25 -24.82 6.81
N SER A 109 -4.38 -24.18 7.11
CA SER A 109 -4.43 -22.82 7.67
C SER A 109 -3.57 -22.70 8.94
N THR A 110 -3.48 -23.79 9.70
CA THR A 110 -2.63 -23.93 10.89
C THR A 110 -1.15 -23.71 10.58
N GLN A 111 -0.65 -24.24 9.46
CA GLN A 111 0.75 -24.05 9.04
C GLN A 111 1.03 -22.62 8.61
N LEU A 112 0.05 -21.94 7.99
CA LEU A 112 0.17 -20.53 7.65
C LEU A 112 0.28 -19.66 8.91
N PHE A 113 -0.51 -19.94 9.94
CA PHE A 113 -0.43 -19.22 11.22
C PHE A 113 0.92 -19.45 11.92
N LEU A 114 1.44 -20.67 11.91
CA LEU A 114 2.77 -20.99 12.46
C LEU A 114 3.89 -20.24 11.72
N LEU A 115 3.86 -20.22 10.39
CA LEU A 115 4.85 -19.49 9.59
C LEU A 115 4.81 -17.99 9.85
N VAL A 116 3.62 -17.40 9.94
CA VAL A 116 3.46 -15.97 10.25
C VAL A 116 3.99 -15.65 11.65
N GLY A 117 3.66 -16.48 12.64
CA GLY A 117 4.16 -16.35 14.01
C GLY A 117 5.69 -16.48 14.09
N LEU A 118 6.27 -17.47 13.41
CA LEU A 118 7.72 -17.69 13.37
C LEU A 118 8.46 -16.52 12.71
N ILE A 119 7.94 -16.01 11.59
CA ILE A 119 8.50 -14.84 10.92
C ILE A 119 8.40 -13.61 11.82
N SER A 120 7.28 -13.41 12.50
CA SER A 120 7.15 -12.32 13.48
C SER A 120 8.15 -12.46 14.62
N HIS A 121 8.36 -13.68 15.13
CA HIS A 121 9.25 -13.96 16.26
C HIS A 121 10.73 -13.75 15.91
N ILE A 122 11.21 -14.36 14.82
CA ILE A 122 12.59 -14.22 14.36
C ILE A 122 12.94 -12.76 14.07
N THR A 123 11.95 -11.99 13.66
CA THR A 123 12.18 -10.67 13.10
C THR A 123 11.80 -9.53 14.03
N GLY A 124 11.22 -9.84 15.20
CA GLY A 124 10.87 -8.88 16.24
C GLY A 124 9.73 -7.91 15.86
N ASP A 125 9.11 -8.06 14.69
CA ASP A 125 8.13 -7.13 14.15
C ASP A 125 6.78 -7.82 13.90
N ALA A 126 5.73 -7.38 14.59
CA ALA A 126 4.35 -7.86 14.40
C ALA A 126 3.59 -7.13 13.26
N LEU A 127 4.24 -6.17 12.60
CA LEU A 127 3.60 -5.37 11.56
C LEU A 127 3.48 -6.16 10.25
N GLN A 128 2.24 -6.41 9.82
CA GLN A 128 1.90 -7.24 8.65
C GLN A 128 2.70 -6.87 7.39
N THR A 129 2.97 -5.58 7.14
CA THR A 129 3.72 -5.13 5.95
C THR A 129 5.20 -5.51 5.98
N VAL A 130 5.79 -5.64 7.18
CA VAL A 130 7.19 -6.04 7.36
C VAL A 130 7.29 -7.57 7.32
N VAL A 131 6.35 -8.25 7.96
CA VAL A 131 6.21 -9.73 7.91
C VAL A 131 6.06 -10.21 6.47
N LEU A 132 5.22 -9.57 5.65
CA LEU A 132 5.03 -9.94 4.24
C LEU A 132 6.29 -9.76 3.38
N LYS A 133 7.05 -8.69 3.60
CA LYS A 133 8.32 -8.46 2.89
C LYS A 133 9.36 -9.52 3.26
N ARG A 134 9.45 -9.86 4.54
CA ARG A 134 10.38 -10.89 5.04
C ARG A 134 9.95 -12.30 4.62
N ALA A 135 8.64 -12.59 4.59
CA ALA A 135 8.11 -13.84 4.07
C ALA A 135 8.50 -14.06 2.60
N ASN A 136 8.33 -13.05 1.75
CA ASN A 136 8.75 -13.12 0.35
C ASN A 136 10.26 -13.33 0.20
N TYR A 137 11.07 -12.68 1.03
CA TYR A 137 12.52 -12.91 1.05
C TYR A 137 12.86 -14.37 1.41
N PHE A 138 12.21 -14.95 2.41
CA PHE A 138 12.46 -16.34 2.80
C PHE A 138 11.99 -17.35 1.74
N ILE A 139 10.87 -17.10 1.08
CA ILE A 139 10.39 -17.93 -0.03
C ILE A 139 11.42 -17.90 -1.17
N LEU A 140 11.86 -16.72 -1.58
CA LEU A 140 12.86 -16.57 -2.64
C LEU A 140 14.20 -17.24 -2.25
N LYS A 141 14.65 -17.05 -1.01
CA LYS A 141 15.87 -17.69 -0.51
C LYS A 141 15.76 -19.21 -0.49
N GLY A 142 14.62 -19.76 -0.03
CA GLY A 142 14.37 -21.19 -0.07
C GLY A 142 14.38 -21.75 -1.49
N GLN A 143 13.72 -21.05 -2.42
CA GLN A 143 13.73 -21.42 -3.84
C GLN A 143 15.14 -21.44 -4.43
N THR A 144 15.99 -20.48 -4.07
CA THR A 144 17.39 -20.43 -4.54
C THR A 144 18.27 -21.51 -3.95
N LEU A 145 18.01 -21.92 -2.69
CA LEU A 145 18.77 -23.00 -2.04
C LEU A 145 18.37 -24.37 -2.59
N LEU A 146 17.10 -24.55 -2.95
CA LEU A 146 16.56 -25.81 -3.45
C LEU A 146 16.68 -25.95 -4.98
N ASN A 147 16.79 -24.84 -5.71
CA ASN A 147 16.99 -24.80 -7.16
C ASN A 147 18.09 -23.79 -7.51
N PRO A 148 19.37 -24.20 -7.48
CA PRO A 148 20.51 -23.29 -7.60
C PRO A 148 20.61 -22.59 -8.97
N ASP A 149 19.93 -23.10 -10.00
CA ASP A 149 19.92 -22.52 -11.35
C ASP A 149 18.99 -21.30 -11.49
N LEU A 150 18.12 -21.05 -10.50
CA LEU A 150 17.28 -19.85 -10.44
C LEU A 150 18.10 -18.66 -9.92
N LYS A 151 18.83 -17.98 -10.82
CA LYS A 151 19.52 -16.73 -10.48
C LYS A 151 18.50 -15.68 -10.02
N MET A 152 18.64 -15.21 -8.77
CA MET A 152 17.88 -14.06 -8.26
C MET A 152 18.15 -12.84 -9.15
N LYS A 153 17.20 -12.47 -10.01
CA LYS A 153 17.22 -11.15 -10.66
C LYS A 153 16.90 -10.11 -9.58
N GLY A 154 17.93 -9.36 -9.23
CA GLY A 154 17.98 -8.50 -8.06
C GLY A 154 16.84 -7.49 -7.97
N VAL A 155 16.26 -7.41 -6.78
CA VAL A 155 15.66 -6.19 -6.24
C VAL A 155 16.13 -6.05 -4.81
N LEU A 156 17.40 -5.70 -4.60
CA LEU A 156 17.91 -5.03 -3.41
C LEU A 156 19.23 -4.31 -3.76
N SER A 157 19.15 -3.22 -4.52
CA SER A 157 20.10 -2.12 -4.36
C SER A 157 19.41 -1.04 -3.54
N ASN A 158 19.75 -0.98 -2.26
CA ASN A 158 19.98 0.26 -1.52
C ASN A 158 20.60 -0.16 -0.20
N GLY A 159 21.91 0.09 -0.10
CA GLY A 159 22.64 -0.06 1.14
C GLY A 159 22.14 0.97 2.14
N GLU A 160 21.39 0.52 3.13
CA GLU A 160 21.29 1.20 4.41
C GLU A 160 22.24 0.45 5.36
N LYS A 161 23.39 1.08 5.62
CA LYS A 161 24.32 0.69 6.68
C LYS A 161 23.60 0.91 8.01
N ASN A 162 23.01 -0.14 8.57
CA ASN A 162 22.55 -0.10 9.95
C ASN A 162 23.79 -0.21 10.85
N HIS A 163 24.13 0.94 11.44
CA HIS A 163 25.10 1.10 12.50
C HIS A 163 24.61 0.30 13.71
N PHE A 164 25.18 -0.88 13.92
CA PHE A 164 24.89 -1.72 15.08
C PHE A 164 25.69 -1.17 16.26
N VAL A 165 25.07 -0.35 17.09
CA VAL A 165 25.60 -0.03 18.42
C VAL A 165 25.35 -1.25 19.29
N GLY A 166 26.37 -2.10 19.41
CA GLY A 166 26.36 -3.22 20.32
C GLY A 166 26.39 -2.70 21.76
N THR A 167 25.26 -2.79 22.46
CA THR A 167 25.27 -2.83 23.93
C THR A 167 25.87 -4.17 24.33
N LYS A 168 27.12 -4.16 24.83
CA LYS A 168 27.70 -5.27 25.57
C LYS A 168 26.78 -5.60 26.74
N ALA A 169 26.14 -6.77 26.68
CA ALA A 169 25.68 -7.44 27.89
C ALA A 169 26.91 -8.19 28.43
N GLU A 170 27.49 -7.68 29.51
CA GLU A 170 28.43 -8.44 30.32
C GLU A 170 27.69 -9.60 30.99
N ASN A 171 28.33 -10.76 30.90
CA ASN A 171 27.89 -12.08 31.32
C ASN A 171 28.01 -12.26 32.86
N PRO A 172 27.65 -13.43 33.43
CA PRO A 172 26.81 -13.51 34.64
C PRO A 172 27.52 -13.94 35.95
N HIS A 173 26.79 -13.73 37.07
CA HIS A 173 26.81 -14.43 38.38
C HIS A 173 28.13 -14.39 39.22
N PRO A 174 28.16 -14.80 40.51
CA PRO A 174 27.09 -15.10 41.51
C PRO A 174 27.28 -14.38 42.87
N ILE A 175 26.27 -14.42 43.74
CA ILE A 175 26.22 -14.99 45.11
C ILE A 175 24.79 -14.78 45.63
#